data_AF-A0A536UPJ3-F1
#
_entry.id   AF-A0A536UPJ3-F1
#
_cell.length_a   1.000
_cell.length_b   1.000
_cell.length_c   1.000
_cell.angle_alpha   90.00
_cell.angle_beta   90.00
_cell.angle_gamma   90.00
#
_symmetry.space_group_name_H-M   'P 1'
#
loop_
_entity.id
_entity.type
_entity.pdbx_description
1 polymer ?
#
loop_
_entity_poly.entity_id
_entity_poly.type
_entity_poly.pdbx_seq_one_letter_code
_entity_poly.pdbx_strand_id
1 'polypeptide(L)'
;MRLMTTAFADGQRIPGDFAFCVADPGTHVKLSANLNPDFAWSDLPPETKSLVIICHDPDVPSRGDDVNREGRSVPASLPRVDFFHWVLVDLPPNTFPIARGEFSKGITPRGKGGPAAPR
;
A
#
# COMPACT_ATOMS: atom_id res chain seq x y z
N MET A 1 19.37 8.69 3.33
CA MET A 1 17.91 8.71 3.53
C MET A 1 17.45 7.38 4.08
N ARG A 2 16.50 7.41 5.02
CA ARG A 2 15.81 6.23 5.58
C ARG A 2 14.31 6.48 5.58
N LEU A 3 13.52 5.43 5.31
CA LEU A 3 12.06 5.39 5.48
C LEU A 3 11.75 4.39 6.61
N MET A 4 10.85 4.76 7.51
CA MET A 4 10.56 4.01 8.73
C MET A 4 9.05 3.96 8.95
N THR A 5 8.57 2.87 9.53
CA THR A 5 7.18 2.70 9.99
C THR A 5 7.20 1.93 11.31
N THR A 6 6.24 2.21 12.18
CA THR A 6 5.97 1.39 13.38
C THR A 6 4.95 0.27 13.11
N ALA A 7 4.37 0.25 11.91
CA ALA A 7 3.33 -0.71 11.53
C ALA A 7 3.87 -2.14 11.39
N PHE A 8 5.06 -2.31 10.82
CA PHE A 8 5.70 -3.60 10.55
C PHE A 8 7.19 -3.41 10.26
N ALA A 9 7.97 -4.48 10.41
CA ALA A 9 9.38 -4.48 10.00
C ALA A 9 9.53 -4.83 8.51
N ASP A 10 10.65 -4.42 7.92
CA ASP A 10 10.97 -4.71 6.51
C ASP A 10 10.97 -6.23 6.23
N GLY A 11 10.40 -6.61 5.08
CA GLY A 11 10.18 -8.00 4.68
C GLY A 11 9.17 -8.79 5.52
N GLN A 12 8.54 -8.21 6.54
CA GLN A 12 7.54 -8.89 7.36
C GLN A 12 6.13 -8.72 6.80
N ARG A 13 5.22 -9.57 7.29
CA ARG A 13 3.80 -9.53 6.93
C ARG A 13 3.19 -8.17 7.28
N ILE A 14 2.50 -7.57 6.30
CA ILE A 14 1.67 -6.37 6.52
C ILE A 14 0.46 -6.74 7.38
N PRO A 15 0.22 -6.06 8.53
CA PRO A 15 -0.94 -6.30 9.37
C PRO A 15 -2.26 -6.04 8.65
N GLY A 16 -3.31 -6.76 9.06
CA GLY A 16 -4.62 -6.72 8.40
C GLY A 16 -5.22 -5.32 8.29
N ASP A 17 -5.00 -4.45 9.26
CA ASP A 17 -5.52 -3.08 9.27
C ASP A 17 -5.03 -2.24 8.09
N PHE A 18 -3.86 -2.56 7.52
CA PHE A 18 -3.28 -1.85 6.36
C PHE A 18 -3.55 -2.54 5.02
N ALA A 19 -4.22 -3.69 5.03
CA ALA A 19 -4.54 -4.45 3.83
C ALA A 19 -5.92 -4.05 3.27
N PHE A 20 -6.16 -4.32 1.98
CA PHE A 20 -7.48 -4.19 1.38
C PHE A 20 -8.48 -5.18 1.99
N CYS A 21 -8.03 -6.40 2.29
CA CYS A 21 -8.85 -7.46 2.83
C CYS A 21 -8.07 -8.36 3.80
N VAL A 22 -8.80 -9.10 4.62
CA VAL A 22 -8.28 -10.10 5.57
C VAL A 22 -9.03 -11.41 5.42
N ALA A 23 -8.40 -12.50 5.86
CA ALA A 23 -9.04 -13.81 5.91
C ALA A 23 -10.29 -13.77 6.81
N ASP A 24 -11.36 -14.40 6.37
CA ASP A 24 -12.60 -14.57 7.13
C ASP A 24 -13.07 -16.03 7.06
N PRO A 25 -13.39 -16.70 8.17
CA PRO A 25 -13.81 -18.11 8.13
C PRO A 25 -15.14 -18.36 7.40
N GLY A 26 -16.04 -17.38 7.36
CA GLY A 26 -17.37 -17.54 6.77
C GLY A 26 -17.42 -17.17 5.28
N THR A 27 -16.70 -16.12 4.89
CA THR A 27 -16.70 -15.62 3.50
C THR A 27 -15.36 -15.83 2.77
N HIS A 28 -14.42 -16.55 3.38
CA HIS A 28 -13.00 -16.70 3.00
C HIS A 28 -12.19 -15.39 3.07
N VAL A 29 -12.78 -14.28 2.63
CA VAL A 29 -12.20 -12.95 2.62
C VAL A 29 -13.24 -11.93 3.06
N LYS A 30 -12.84 -10.94 3.86
CA LYS A 30 -13.63 -9.74 4.13
C LYS A 30 -12.80 -8.48 3.93
N LEU A 31 -13.46 -7.38 3.63
CA LEU A 31 -12.83 -6.07 3.55
C LEU A 31 -12.26 -5.67 4.90
N SER A 32 -11.09 -5.01 4.89
CA SER A 32 -10.41 -4.54 6.09
C SER A 32 -10.49 -3.01 6.22
N ALA A 33 -9.85 -2.47 7.25
CA ALA A 33 -9.78 -1.02 7.50
C ALA A 33 -9.03 -0.27 6.39
N ASN A 34 -8.16 -0.93 5.62
CA ASN A 34 -7.44 -0.37 4.49
C ASN A 34 -6.75 0.97 4.85
N LEU A 35 -6.08 0.99 6.00
CA LEU A 35 -5.34 2.15 6.48
C LEU A 35 -4.01 2.28 5.73
N ASN A 36 -3.55 3.49 5.43
CA ASN A 36 -2.13 3.65 5.11
C ASN A 36 -1.32 3.47 6.42
N PRO A 37 -0.15 2.81 6.36
CA PRO A 37 0.79 2.80 7.49
C PRO A 37 1.24 4.20 7.87
N ASP A 38 1.70 4.34 9.11
CA ASP A 38 2.49 5.49 9.51
C ASP A 38 3.86 5.46 8.84
N PHE A 39 4.35 6.58 8.33
CA PHE A 39 5.66 6.66 7.70
C PHE A 39 6.43 7.90 8.16
N ALA A 40 7.69 7.71 8.53
CA ALA A 40 8.63 8.79 8.83
C ALA A 40 9.89 8.61 7.99
N TRP A 41 10.61 9.70 7.74
CA TRP A 41 11.89 9.66 7.04
C TRP A 41 12.94 10.51 7.75
N SER A 42 14.20 10.18 7.52
CA SER A 42 15.35 10.91 8.03
C SER A 42 16.50 10.90 7.02
N ASP A 43 17.52 11.71 7.29
CA ASP A 43 18.78 11.74 6.52
C ASP A 43 18.54 12.03 5.03
N LEU A 44 17.64 12.97 4.75
CA LEU A 44 17.37 13.43 3.39
C LEU A 44 18.65 14.06 2.78
N PRO A 45 18.90 13.86 1.48
CA PRO A 45 19.97 14.58 0.80
C PRO A 45 19.82 16.10 0.98
N PRO A 46 20.94 16.85 1.09
CA PRO A 46 20.90 18.31 1.06
C PRO A 46 20.12 18.81 -0.17
N GLU A 47 19.44 19.93 0.00
CA GLU A 47 18.66 20.58 -1.08
C GLU A 47 17.49 19.75 -1.64
N THR A 48 17.04 18.70 -0.94
CA THR A 48 15.79 17.98 -1.30
C THR A 48 14.64 18.96 -1.40
N LYS A 49 13.94 18.97 -2.54
CA LYS A 49 12.83 19.91 -2.82
C LYS A 49 11.45 19.31 -2.55
N SER A 50 11.30 18.01 -2.76
CA SER A 50 10.08 17.25 -2.53
C SER A 50 10.38 15.77 -2.36
N LEU A 51 9.41 15.02 -1.86
CA LEU A 51 9.44 13.58 -1.74
C LEU A 51 8.28 12.95 -2.51
N VAL A 52 8.44 11.67 -2.83
CA VAL A 52 7.41 10.84 -3.47
C VAL A 52 7.32 9.53 -2.69
N ILE A 53 6.11 9.03 -2.45
CA ILE A 53 5.85 7.70 -1.92
C ILE A 53 5.14 6.88 -2.99
N ILE A 54 5.68 5.69 -3.25
CA ILE A 54 5.10 4.71 -4.16
C ILE A 54 4.97 3.39 -3.40
N CYS A 55 3.75 2.88 -3.29
CA CYS A 55 3.48 1.50 -2.89
C CYS A 55 3.18 0.71 -4.16
N HIS A 56 4.12 -0.15 -4.53
CA HIS A 56 4.13 -0.91 -5.77
C HIS A 56 4.17 -2.40 -5.46
N ASP A 57 3.24 -3.15 -6.06
CA ASP A 57 3.22 -4.60 -6.07
C ASP A 57 3.62 -5.08 -7.49
N PRO A 58 4.86 -5.57 -7.69
CA PRO A 58 5.31 -6.14 -8.96
C PRO A 58 4.91 -7.62 -9.13
N ASP A 59 4.25 -8.23 -8.14
CA ASP A 59 3.94 -9.67 -8.10
C ASP A 59 2.49 -9.99 -8.51
N VAL A 60 1.73 -8.97 -8.93
CA VAL A 60 0.32 -9.14 -9.32
C VAL A 60 0.22 -10.05 -10.54
N PRO A 61 -0.62 -11.11 -10.49
CA PRO A 61 -0.81 -11.97 -11.65
C PRO A 61 -1.41 -11.19 -12.83
N SER A 62 -0.80 -11.29 -14.00
CA SER A 62 -1.30 -10.68 -15.26
C SER A 62 -2.73 -11.06 -15.62
N ARG A 63 -3.24 -12.17 -15.06
CA ARG A 63 -4.60 -12.66 -15.26
C ARG A 63 -5.21 -13.18 -13.97
N GLY A 64 -6.43 -12.74 -13.66
CA GLY A 64 -7.13 -13.04 -12.42
C GLY A 64 -7.94 -14.34 -12.38
N ASP A 65 -8.00 -15.11 -13.48
CA ASP A 65 -8.94 -16.24 -13.65
C ASP A 65 -8.92 -17.31 -12.55
N ASP A 66 -7.76 -17.50 -11.90
CA ASP A 66 -7.52 -18.48 -10.83
C ASP A 66 -7.38 -17.85 -9.44
N VAL A 67 -7.38 -16.51 -9.34
CA VAL A 67 -7.23 -15.79 -8.06
C VAL A 67 -8.49 -15.97 -7.23
N ASN A 68 -8.33 -16.27 -5.93
CA ASN A 68 -9.42 -16.47 -4.97
C ASN A 68 -10.43 -17.55 -5.39
N ARG A 69 -9.99 -18.61 -6.10
CA ARG A 69 -10.82 -19.75 -6.47
C ARG A 69 -10.38 -21.02 -5.75
N GLU A 70 -11.32 -21.66 -5.06
CA GLU A 70 -11.06 -22.91 -4.35
C GLU A 70 -10.59 -24.02 -5.31
N GLY A 71 -9.60 -24.80 -4.88
CA GLY A 71 -8.99 -25.87 -5.69
C GLY A 71 -8.14 -25.39 -6.88
N ARG A 72 -7.98 -24.07 -7.05
CA ARG A 72 -7.11 -23.48 -8.08
C ARG A 72 -5.84 -22.90 -7.43
N SER A 73 -4.81 -22.73 -8.24
CA SER A 73 -3.57 -22.06 -7.84
C SER A 73 -3.08 -21.20 -8.99
N VAL A 74 -2.61 -19.99 -8.69
CA VAL A 74 -2.00 -19.11 -9.68
C VAL A 74 -0.68 -19.74 -10.15
N PRO A 75 -0.49 -20.04 -11.45
CA PRO A 75 0.74 -20.66 -11.92
C PRO A 75 1.96 -19.78 -11.63
N ALA A 76 3.06 -20.38 -11.16
CA ALA A 76 4.30 -19.65 -10.91
C ALA A 76 4.90 -19.04 -12.19
N SER A 77 4.63 -19.66 -13.35
CA SER A 77 5.06 -19.19 -14.68
C SER A 77 4.16 -18.12 -15.29
N LEU A 78 3.02 -17.78 -14.65
CA LEU A 78 2.16 -16.71 -15.15
C LEU A 78 2.91 -15.37 -15.04
N PRO A 79 2.99 -14.56 -16.11
CA PRO A 79 3.64 -13.26 -16.06
C PRO A 79 3.05 -12.37 -14.96
N ARG A 80 3.92 -11.60 -14.29
CA ARG A 80 3.52 -10.59 -13.31
C ARG A 80 3.40 -9.23 -13.97
N VAL A 81 2.58 -8.36 -13.39
CA VAL A 81 2.37 -6.98 -13.84
C VAL A 81 2.45 -6.03 -12.67
N ASP A 82 2.77 -4.77 -12.95
CA ASP A 82 2.83 -3.73 -11.94
C ASP A 82 1.43 -3.31 -11.50
N PHE A 83 1.24 -3.23 -10.19
CA PHE A 83 0.07 -2.60 -9.58
C PHE A 83 0.50 -1.56 -8.56
N PHE A 84 0.03 -0.33 -8.73
CA PHE A 84 0.35 0.77 -7.83
C PHE A 84 -0.79 0.94 -6.82
N HIS A 85 -0.53 0.53 -5.58
CA HIS A 85 -1.49 0.63 -4.47
C HIS A 85 -1.62 2.06 -3.95
N TRP A 86 -0.54 2.84 -4.03
CA TRP A 86 -0.53 4.22 -3.56
C TRP A 86 0.58 5.00 -4.27
N VAL A 87 0.23 6.20 -4.76
CA VAL A 87 1.17 7.18 -5.30
C VAL A 87 0.86 8.51 -4.63
N LEU A 88 1.86 9.10 -3.98
CA LEU A 88 1.79 10.43 -3.39
C LEU A 88 3.01 11.22 -3.85
N VAL A 89 2.77 12.37 -4.46
CA VAL A 89 3.79 13.24 -5.06
C VAL A 89 3.78 14.60 -4.36
N ASP A 90 4.83 15.39 -4.61
CA ASP A 90 4.98 16.76 -4.12
C ASP A 90 4.90 16.90 -2.58
N LEU A 91 5.29 15.85 -1.86
CA LEU A 91 5.39 15.91 -0.40
C LEU A 91 6.50 16.89 0.00
N PRO A 92 6.24 17.85 0.90
CA PRO A 92 7.29 18.72 1.42
C PRO A 92 8.34 17.90 2.18
N PRO A 93 9.64 18.14 1.97
CA PRO A 93 10.70 17.34 2.59
C PRO A 93 10.74 17.47 4.12
N ASN A 94 10.29 18.62 4.63
CA ASN A 94 10.27 18.97 6.06
C ASN A 94 8.85 18.88 6.66
N THR A 95 7.96 18.04 6.12
CA THR A 95 6.66 17.79 6.74
C THR A 95 6.77 16.82 7.93
N PHE A 96 5.72 16.76 8.74
CA PHE A 96 5.61 15.76 9.80
C PHE A 96 5.51 14.35 9.20
N PRO A 97 5.84 13.30 9.97
CA PRO A 97 5.55 11.93 9.57
C PRO A 97 4.10 11.77 9.13
N ILE A 98 3.87 10.94 8.11
CA ILE A 98 2.52 10.55 7.72
C ILE A 98 1.92 9.73 8.84
N ALA A 99 0.74 10.15 9.30
CA ALA A 99 0.02 9.42 10.32
C ALA A 99 -0.70 8.20 9.73
N ARG A 100 -0.87 7.18 10.58
CA ARG A 100 -1.69 6.02 10.25
C ARG A 100 -3.09 6.45 9.85
N GLY A 101 -3.49 6.02 8.66
CA GLY A 101 -4.81 6.29 8.13
C GLY A 101 -5.07 7.73 7.67
N GLU A 102 -4.05 8.57 7.60
CA GLU A 102 -4.14 9.96 7.12
C GLU A 102 -4.62 10.06 5.66
N PHE A 103 -4.07 9.21 4.79
CA PHE A 103 -4.35 9.16 3.36
C PHE A 103 -5.33 8.06 2.97
N SER A 104 -5.52 7.07 3.83
CA SER A 104 -6.47 5.99 3.61
C SER A 104 -7.18 5.57 4.88
N LYS A 105 -8.50 5.65 4.88
CA LYS A 105 -9.34 5.13 5.95
C LYS A 105 -10.57 4.46 5.35
N GLY A 106 -10.42 3.19 5.01
CA GLY A 106 -11.40 2.41 4.28
C GLY A 106 -11.14 2.35 2.77
N ILE A 107 -12.05 1.67 2.08
CA ILE A 107 -11.96 1.38 0.65
C ILE A 107 -12.79 2.40 -0.11
N THR A 108 -12.18 2.98 -1.15
CA THR A 108 -12.87 3.88 -2.08
C THR A 108 -12.89 3.22 -3.45
N PRO A 109 -14.05 2.75 -3.94
CA PRO A 109 -14.16 2.21 -5.28
C PRO A 109 -13.64 3.21 -6.30
N ARG A 110 -12.82 2.73 -7.25
CA ARG A 110 -12.15 3.55 -8.28
C ARG A 110 -11.06 4.50 -7.73
N GLY A 111 -10.60 4.26 -6.51
CA GLY A 111 -9.51 5.03 -5.91
C GLY A 111 -9.98 6.31 -5.24
N LYS A 112 -9.03 7.02 -4.64
CA LYS A 112 -9.27 8.31 -3.99
C LYS A 112 -9.08 9.43 -4.99
N GLY A 113 -9.84 10.51 -4.82
CA GLY A 113 -9.69 11.70 -5.65
C GLY A 113 -8.28 12.27 -5.56
N GLY A 114 -7.72 12.66 -6.70
CA GLY A 114 -6.56 13.53 -6.81
C GLY A 114 -6.93 14.83 -7.55
N PRO A 115 -6.01 15.80 -7.66
CA PRO A 115 -4.63 15.76 -7.15
C PRO A 115 -4.52 16.16 -5.67
N ALA A 116 -5.57 16.72 -5.08
CA ALA A 116 -5.57 17.16 -3.69
C ALA A 116 -5.74 15.96 -2.75
N ALA A 117 -4.62 15.39 -2.33
CA ALA A 117 -4.58 14.47 -1.20
C ALA A 117 -4.56 15.26 0.13
N PRO A 118 -4.71 14.57 1.28
CA PRO A 118 -4.14 15.03 2.55
C PRO A 118 -2.63 15.35 2.40
N ARG A 119 -1.91 15.77 3.43
CA ARG A 119 -0.68 16.60 3.27
C ARG A 119 0.63 15.92 3.69
#